data_AF-A0A2V8UBA2-F1
#
_entry.id   AF-A0A2V8UBA2-F1
#
_cell.length_a   1.000
_cell.length_b   1.000
_cell.length_c   1.000
_cell.angle_alpha   90.00
_cell.angle_beta   90.00
_cell.angle_gamma   90.00
#
_symmetry.space_group_name_H-M   'P 1'
#
loop_
_entity.id
_entity.type
_entity.pdbx_description
1 polymer ?
#
loop_
_entity_poly.entity_id
_entity_poly.type
_entity_poly.pdbx_seq_one_letter_code
_entity_poly.pdbx_strand_id
1 'polypeptide(L)'
;MALLKAPSKQPKTTTLQVRLEEEVRNILNKYAEFIDANASYVVSEALKLLFKKDEEFKRWLGQHSSNRKQEPIQGETGTKTA
;
A
#
# COMPACT_ATOMS: atom_id res chain seq x y z
N MET A 1 -4.69 -11.89 -37.81
CA MET A 1 -3.70 -11.22 -36.93
C MET A 1 -4.36 -10.96 -35.59
N ALA A 2 -3.92 -11.58 -34.51
CA ALA A 2 -4.50 -11.39 -33.18
C ALA A 2 -3.66 -10.39 -32.39
N LEU A 3 -4.24 -9.21 -32.11
CA LEU A 3 -3.63 -8.18 -31.27
C LEU A 3 -3.81 -8.60 -29.80
N LEU A 4 -2.77 -9.15 -29.20
CA LEU A 4 -2.71 -9.44 -27.77
C LEU A 4 -2.79 -8.10 -27.01
N LYS A 5 -3.94 -7.81 -26.41
CA LYS A 5 -4.12 -6.66 -25.50
C LYS A 5 -3.11 -6.80 -24.35
N ALA A 6 -2.30 -5.77 -24.15
CA ALA A 6 -1.35 -5.68 -23.05
C ALA A 6 -2.07 -5.87 -21.69
N PRO A 7 -1.51 -6.66 -20.76
CA PRO A 7 -2.11 -6.84 -19.45
C PRO A 7 -2.16 -5.48 -18.73
N SER A 8 -3.37 -5.10 -18.30
CA SER A 8 -3.61 -3.90 -17.52
C SER A 8 -2.67 -3.87 -16.32
N LYS A 9 -1.97 -2.74 -16.13
CA LYS A 9 -1.05 -2.49 -15.00
C LYS A 9 -1.75 -2.85 -13.69
N GLN A 10 -1.45 -4.03 -13.16
CA GLN A 10 -1.96 -4.43 -11.86
C GLN A 10 -1.47 -3.40 -10.83
N PRO A 11 -2.33 -2.94 -9.92
CA PRO A 11 -1.90 -2.07 -8.83
C PRO A 11 -0.73 -2.74 -8.12
N LYS A 12 0.38 -2.02 -7.91
CA LYS A 12 1.51 -2.53 -7.13
C LYS A 12 1.07 -2.67 -5.67
N THR A 13 0.48 -3.81 -5.34
CA THR A 13 0.07 -4.14 -3.97
C THR A 13 1.28 -4.70 -3.23
N THR A 14 1.65 -4.06 -2.12
CA THR A 14 2.70 -4.54 -1.21
C THR A 14 2.05 -5.10 0.05
N THR A 15 2.54 -6.23 0.54
CA THR A 15 2.09 -6.82 1.81
C THR A 15 2.74 -6.14 3.00
N LEU A 16 1.94 -5.63 3.94
CA LEU A 16 2.38 -5.10 5.22
C LEU A 16 1.97 -6.08 6.32
N GLN A 17 2.93 -6.63 7.06
CA GLN A 17 2.64 -7.42 8.26
C GLN A 17 2.70 -6.53 9.49
N VAL A 18 1.59 -6.44 10.23
CA VAL A 18 1.46 -5.63 11.45
C VAL A 18 0.93 -6.52 12.57
N ARG A 19 1.48 -6.36 13.78
CA ARG A 19 0.90 -6.96 14.98
C ARG A 19 -0.21 -6.05 15.48
N LEU A 20 -1.40 -6.61 15.63
CA LEU A 20 -2.58 -5.93 16.14
C LEU A 20 -3.00 -6.61 17.44
N GLU A 21 -3.57 -5.83 18.35
CA GLU A 21 -4.24 -6.36 19.53
C GLU A 21 -5.44 -7.21 19.11
N GLU A 22 -5.74 -8.25 19.89
CA GLU A 22 -6.82 -9.19 19.55
C GLU A 22 -8.19 -8.51 19.47
N GLU A 23 -8.44 -7.55 20.36
CA GLU A 23 -9.67 -6.75 20.36
C GLU A 23 -9.81 -5.94 19.06
N VAL A 24 -8.74 -5.26 18.65
CA VAL A 24 -8.70 -4.45 17.42
C VAL A 24 -8.94 -5.34 16.20
N ARG A 25 -8.33 -6.54 16.16
CA ARG A 25 -8.56 -7.52 15.08
C ARG A 25 -10.01 -7.99 15.03
N ASN A 26 -10.63 -8.23 16.18
CA ASN A 26 -12.01 -8.68 16.24
C ASN A 26 -12.98 -7.61 15.72
N ILE A 27 -12.77 -6.36 16.13
CA ILE A 27 -13.56 -5.21 15.65
C ILE A 27 -13.35 -5.00 14.14
N LEU A 28 -12.10 -5.10 13.66
CA LEU A 28 -11.77 -4.99 12.24
C LEU A 28 -12.51 -6.03 11.39
N ASN A 29 -12.56 -7.28 11.84
CA ASN A 29 -13.30 -8.34 11.14
C ASN A 29 -14.80 -8.04 11.10
N LYS A 30 -15.42 -7.71 12.23
CA LYS A 30 -16.85 -7.36 12.28
C LYS A 30 -17.18 -6.16 11.40
N TYR A 31 -16.31 -5.16 11.37
CA TYR A 31 -16.49 -4.00 10.51
C TYR A 31 -16.36 -4.37 9.04
N ALA A 32 -15.40 -5.23 8.69
CA ALA A 32 -15.27 -5.75 7.33
C ALA A 32 -16.53 -6.52 6.91
N GLU A 33 -17.09 -7.37 7.77
CA GLU A 33 -18.37 -8.06 7.53
C GLU A 33 -19.53 -7.08 7.36
N PHE A 34 -19.61 -6.03 8.19
CA PHE A 34 -20.66 -5.01 8.11
C PHE A 34 -20.71 -4.28 6.76
N ILE A 35 -19.55 -4.04 6.14
CA ILE A 35 -19.45 -3.34 4.85
C ILE A 35 -19.29 -4.29 3.65
N ASP A 36 -19.45 -5.61 3.86
CA ASP A 36 -19.24 -6.65 2.85
C ASP A 36 -17.84 -6.57 2.18
N ALA A 37 -16.81 -6.36 3.00
CA ALA A 37 -15.42 -6.27 2.56
C ALA A 37 -14.50 -7.19 3.36
N ASN A 38 -13.20 -7.13 3.07
CA ASN A 38 -12.17 -7.85 3.83
C ASN A 38 -11.35 -6.92 4.72
N ALA A 39 -10.69 -7.49 5.73
CA ALA A 39 -9.86 -6.74 6.68
C ALA A 39 -8.74 -5.92 5.98
N SER A 40 -8.11 -6.46 4.93
CA SER A 40 -7.07 -5.74 4.18
C SER A 40 -7.63 -4.51 3.46
N TYR A 41 -8.85 -4.58 2.91
CA TYR A 41 -9.53 -3.45 2.30
C TYR A 41 -9.79 -2.35 3.33
N VAL A 42 -10.37 -2.71 4.48
CA VAL A 42 -10.63 -1.77 5.58
C VAL A 42 -9.36 -1.09 6.05
N VAL A 43 -8.27 -1.85 6.28
CA VAL A 43 -6.98 -1.29 6.68
C VAL A 43 -6.45 -0.32 5.62
N SER A 44 -6.54 -0.70 4.34
CA SER A 44 -6.07 0.16 3.25
C SER A 44 -6.85 1.47 3.14
N GLU A 45 -8.19 1.43 3.29
CA GLU A 45 -9.02 2.62 3.27
C GLU A 45 -8.81 3.47 4.52
N ALA A 46 -8.71 2.86 5.70
CA ALA A 46 -8.43 3.57 6.95
C ALA A 46 -7.10 4.34 6.86
N LEU A 47 -6.04 3.72 6.33
CA LEU A 47 -4.75 4.37 6.11
C LEU A 47 -4.87 5.54 5.12
N LYS A 48 -5.56 5.35 3.98
CA LYS A 48 -5.79 6.44 3.02
C LYS A 48 -6.55 7.61 3.64
N LEU A 49 -7.57 7.33 4.46
CA LEU A 49 -8.35 8.35 5.15
C LEU A 49 -7.50 9.09 6.19
N LEU A 50 -6.67 8.36 6.95
CA LEU A 50 -5.74 8.94 7.92
C LEU A 50 -4.76 9.89 7.24
N PHE A 51 -4.06 9.43 6.19
CA PHE A 51 -3.10 10.26 5.44
C PHE A 51 -3.74 11.48 4.77
N LYS A 52 -5.02 11.38 4.40
CA LYS A 52 -5.79 12.50 3.84
C LYS A 52 -6.27 13.50 4.89
N LYS A 53 -6.46 13.09 6.15
CA LYS A 53 -6.92 13.99 7.22
C LYS A 53 -5.77 14.64 7.98
N ASP A 54 -4.61 14.00 8.01
CA ASP A 54 -3.46 14.48 8.76
C ASP A 54 -2.70 15.58 8.01
N GLU A 55 -3.01 16.83 8.34
CA GLU A 55 -2.37 18.01 7.77
C GLU A 55 -0.88 18.12 8.16
N GLU A 56 -0.51 17.64 9.34
CA GLU A 56 0.90 17.61 9.77
C GLU A 56 1.69 16.62 8.92
N PHE A 57 1.14 15.41 8.73
CA PHE A 57 1.74 14.40 7.86
C PHE A 57 1.89 14.92 6.43
N LYS A 58 0.90 15.63 5.89
CA LYS A 58 1.00 16.26 4.55
C LYS A 58 2.12 17.30 4.47
N ARG A 59 2.23 18.16 5.49
CA ARG A 59 3.32 19.17 5.57
C ARG A 59 4.69 18.49 5.64
N TRP A 60 4.81 17.46 6.46
CA TRP A 60 6.03 16.64 6.56
C TRP A 60 6.37 15.96 5.24
N LEU A 61 5.37 15.42 4.54
CA LEU A 61 5.54 14.74 3.25
C LEU A 61 5.95 15.72 2.14
N GLY A 62 5.42 16.94 2.14
CA GLY A 62 5.85 18.01 1.21
C GLY A 62 7.30 18.45 1.41
N GLN A 63 7.75 18.52 2.67
CA GLN A 63 9.15 18.82 3.00
C GLN A 63 10.11 17.69 2.58
N HIS A 64 9.73 16.43 2.81
CA HIS A 64 10.56 15.27 2.43
C HIS A 64 10.52 14.91 0.94
N SER A 65 9.43 15.21 0.22
CA SER A 65 9.34 14.98 -1.23
C SER A 65 10.31 15.86 -2.02
N SER A 66 10.65 17.03 -1.47
CA SER A 66 11.65 17.94 -2.02
C SER A 66 13.07 17.37 -1.91
N ASN A 67 13.32 16.50 -0.92
CA ASN A 67 14.62 15.88 -0.67
C ASN A 67 14.81 14.55 -1.44
N ARG A 68 13.73 13.97 -2.01
CA ARG A 68 13.75 12.70 -2.77
C ARG A 68 13.84 12.92 -4.28
N LYS A 69 14.66 13.86 -4.74
CA LYS A 69 15.10 13.90 -6.15
C LYS A 69 16.50 13.31 -6.27
N GLN A 70 16.70 12.06 -5.87
CA GLN A 70 17.84 11.21 -6.24
C GLN A 70 17.66 9.86 -5.51
N GLU A 71 17.03 8.90 -6.18
CA GLU A 71 17.65 7.61 -6.51
C GLU A 71 16.62 6.75 -7.27
N PRO A 72 16.88 6.34 -8.53
CA PRO A 72 16.09 5.31 -9.16
C PRO A 72 16.41 3.98 -8.49
N ILE A 73 15.40 3.37 -7.87
CA ILE A 73 15.49 2.01 -7.34
C ILE A 73 15.55 1.07 -8.54
N GLN A 74 16.77 0.74 -8.97
CA GLN A 74 17.04 -0.26 -9.98
C GLN A 74 16.96 -1.64 -9.33
N GLY A 75 15.87 -2.35 -9.59
CA GLY A 75 15.86 -3.81 -9.51
C GLY A 75 16.69 -4.40 -10.65
N GLU A 76 17.03 -5.69 -10.50
CA GLU A 76 17.77 -6.58 -11.43
C GLU A 76 19.29 -6.30 -11.55
N THR A 77 20.19 -7.19 -11.13
CA THR A 77 20.36 -8.56 -11.62
C THR A 77 20.91 -9.53 -10.57
N GLY A 78 20.21 -10.65 -10.35
CA GLY A 78 20.87 -11.89 -9.94
C GLY A 78 21.29 -12.66 -11.19
N THR A 79 22.61 -12.89 -11.38
CA THR A 79 23.13 -13.98 -12.22
C THR A 79 24.57 -14.37 -11.81
N LYS A 80 24.70 -15.56 -11.23
CA LYS A 80 25.66 -16.63 -11.57
C LYS A 80 27.17 -16.30 -11.63
N THR A 81 27.92 -16.96 -10.75
CA THR A 81 29.29 -17.52 -10.95
C THR A 81 29.37 -18.75 -10.02
N ALA A 82 29.27 -19.98 -10.51
CA ALA A 82 30.28 -20.76 -11.26
C ALA A 82 31.55 -20.96 -10.43
#